data_AF-A0A8T0N7I3-F1
#
_entry.id   AF-A0A8T0N7I3-F1
#
_cell.length_a   1.000
_cell.length_b   1.000
_cell.length_c   1.000
_cell.angle_alpha   90.00
_cell.angle_beta   90.00
_cell.angle_gamma   90.00
#
_symmetry.space_group_name_H-M   'P 1'
#
loop_
_entity.id
_entity.type
_entity.pdbx_description
1 polymer ?
#
loop_
_entity_poly.entity_id
_entity_poly.type
_entity_poly.pdbx_seq_one_letter_code
_entity_poly.pdbx_strand_id
1 'polypeptide(L)'
;MMLEMLRGKRMLFVGDSLNRGQYVSLLCLLHRAIPDGAKSFETVDSLSIFRAKNYDATIEFYWAPMLAESNSDDAVVHRVDDRVIRGAPMDKHSRFWQGAHILVFNSYLWWTAGDKIKILRGADNDLSKDIVEMKAAEAYRLVLYQVVRWLELNADPKNSRAFFVTASPTHTDSSAWGDETEGGNCYDQTTPIGDASYWGSTSREMLRVTEEVLATSRVPVGVVNITQLSEYRRDGHTQTYKKQWAEPTPEQRADPRSYADCTHWCLPGVADTWNELLYWKLFFPSNDQAL
;
A
#
# COMPACT_ATOMS: atom_id res chain seq x y z
N MET A 1 -10.90 -21.97 -0.44
CA MET A 1 -11.61 -21.01 -1.32
C MET A 1 -10.66 -20.05 -2.01
N MET A 2 -9.88 -19.22 -1.28
CA MET A 2 -8.91 -18.27 -1.88
C MET A 2 -7.90 -18.94 -2.82
N LEU A 3 -7.20 -20.00 -2.38
CA LEU A 3 -6.19 -20.70 -3.20
C LEU A 3 -6.77 -21.31 -4.48
N GLU A 4 -7.99 -21.85 -4.42
CA GLU A 4 -8.67 -22.39 -5.60
C GLU A 4 -9.04 -21.29 -6.61
N MET A 5 -9.47 -20.13 -6.13
CA MET A 5 -9.75 -18.98 -7.01
C MET A 5 -8.47 -18.46 -7.68
N LEU A 6 -7.34 -18.54 -6.97
CA LEU A 6 -6.02 -18.19 -7.50
C LEU A 6 -5.41 -19.29 -8.40
N ARG A 7 -6.08 -20.44 -8.58
CA ARG A 7 -5.52 -21.54 -9.37
C ARG A 7 -5.21 -21.12 -10.81
N GLY A 8 -3.99 -21.33 -11.26
CA GLY A 8 -3.51 -20.90 -12.57
C GLY A 8 -3.42 -19.38 -12.73
N LYS A 9 -3.45 -18.61 -11.63
CA LYS A 9 -3.48 -17.15 -11.64
C LYS A 9 -2.28 -16.55 -10.93
N ARG A 10 -2.03 -15.30 -11.31
CA ARG A 10 -1.01 -14.43 -10.74
C ARG A 10 -1.69 -13.22 -10.11
N MET A 11 -1.51 -13.07 -8.81
CA MET A 11 -2.00 -11.95 -8.02
C MET A 11 -0.82 -11.07 -7.62
N LEU A 12 -0.88 -9.78 -7.94
CA LEU A 12 0.22 -8.84 -7.75
C LEU A 12 -0.23 -7.64 -6.93
N PHE A 13 0.39 -7.47 -5.78
CA PHE A 13 0.34 -6.25 -4.97
C PHE A 13 1.41 -5.27 -5.48
N VAL A 14 1.05 -4.00 -5.64
CA VAL A 14 1.93 -2.95 -6.17
C VAL A 14 1.78 -1.70 -5.31
N GLY A 15 2.84 -1.31 -4.62
CA GLY A 15 2.75 -0.14 -3.78
C GLY A 15 3.89 0.04 -2.78
N ASP A 16 3.53 0.66 -1.66
CA ASP A 16 4.43 1.01 -0.56
C ASP A 16 4.52 -0.08 0.52
N SER A 17 5.10 0.26 1.67
CA SER A 17 5.33 -0.68 2.76
C SER A 17 4.04 -1.19 3.43
N LEU A 18 2.94 -0.43 3.37
CA LEU A 18 1.66 -0.85 3.94
C LEU A 18 1.02 -1.92 3.04
N ASN A 19 1.14 -1.76 1.73
CA ASN A 19 0.70 -2.78 0.78
C ASN A 19 1.54 -4.06 0.87
N ARG A 20 2.85 -3.93 1.15
CA ARG A 20 3.68 -5.09 1.53
C ARG A 20 3.18 -5.76 2.80
N GLY A 21 2.77 -4.99 3.81
CA GLY A 21 2.15 -5.53 5.03
C GLY A 21 0.91 -6.35 4.74
N GLN A 22 0.02 -5.86 3.87
CA GLN A 22 -1.15 -6.59 3.39
C GLN A 22 -0.77 -7.88 2.63
N TYR A 23 0.21 -7.81 1.75
CA TYR A 23 0.75 -8.98 1.05
C TYR A 23 1.23 -10.05 2.04
N VAL A 24 2.06 -9.67 3.01
CA VAL A 24 2.60 -10.60 4.02
C VAL A 24 1.47 -11.20 4.88
N SER A 25 0.48 -10.39 5.28
CA SER A 25 -0.73 -10.87 5.95
C SER A 25 -1.43 -11.95 5.13
N LEU A 26 -1.65 -11.72 3.83
CA LEU A 26 -2.31 -12.70 2.95
C LEU A 26 -1.50 -13.99 2.87
N LEU A 27 -0.17 -13.89 2.76
CA LEU A 27 0.68 -15.07 2.78
C LEU A 27 0.49 -15.85 4.09
N CYS A 28 0.51 -15.18 5.24
CA CYS A 28 0.31 -15.83 6.54
C CYS A 28 -1.05 -16.54 6.65
N LEU A 29 -2.13 -15.90 6.19
CA LEU A 29 -3.48 -16.49 6.18
C LEU A 29 -3.55 -17.78 5.34
N LEU A 30 -2.82 -17.84 4.23
CA LEU A 30 -2.82 -18.98 3.32
C LEU A 30 -1.74 -20.02 3.65
N HIS A 31 -0.67 -19.62 4.34
CA HIS A 31 0.54 -20.41 4.55
C HIS A 31 0.26 -21.78 5.18
N ARG A 32 -0.65 -21.83 6.17
CA ARG A 32 -1.00 -23.07 6.88
C ARG A 32 -1.79 -24.05 6.03
N ALA A 33 -2.50 -23.57 5.00
CA ALA A 33 -3.28 -24.42 4.10
C ALA A 33 -2.43 -25.06 2.98
N ILE A 34 -1.15 -24.68 2.87
CA ILE A 34 -0.23 -25.18 1.84
C ILE A 34 0.87 -26.03 2.49
N PRO A 35 1.00 -27.31 2.11
CA PRO A 35 2.09 -28.18 2.58
C PRO A 35 3.47 -27.58 2.30
N ASP A 36 4.46 -27.88 3.16
CA ASP A 36 5.77 -27.23 3.09
C ASP A 36 6.53 -27.45 1.77
N GLY A 37 6.42 -28.65 1.18
CA GLY A 37 7.00 -28.93 -0.14
C GLY A 37 6.28 -28.24 -1.32
N ALA A 38 5.04 -27.81 -1.10
CA ALA A 38 4.14 -27.24 -2.11
C ALA A 38 4.15 -25.71 -2.14
N LYS A 39 5.07 -25.06 -1.42
CA LYS A 39 5.28 -23.61 -1.45
C LYS A 39 6.74 -23.22 -1.68
N SER A 40 6.98 -22.02 -2.19
CA SER A 40 8.31 -21.42 -2.30
C SER A 40 8.22 -19.90 -2.26
N PHE A 41 9.28 -19.25 -1.84
CA PHE A 41 9.41 -17.80 -1.84
C PHE A 41 10.73 -17.41 -2.50
N GLU A 42 10.70 -16.40 -3.37
CA GLU A 42 11.89 -15.80 -3.95
C GLU A 42 11.72 -14.29 -4.06
N THR A 43 12.82 -13.58 -4.25
CA THR A 43 12.82 -12.16 -4.56
C THR A 43 13.78 -11.91 -5.71
N VAL A 44 13.28 -11.23 -6.75
CA VAL A 44 14.02 -10.87 -7.95
C VAL A 44 13.84 -9.38 -8.15
N ASP A 45 14.93 -8.61 -8.12
CA ASP A 45 14.89 -7.14 -8.09
C ASP A 45 13.95 -6.63 -6.98
N SER A 46 12.95 -5.82 -7.35
CA SER A 46 11.92 -5.25 -6.47
C SER A 46 10.66 -6.12 -6.37
N LEU A 47 10.67 -7.35 -6.90
CA LEU A 47 9.53 -8.27 -6.93
C LEU A 47 9.74 -9.44 -5.96
N SER A 48 8.89 -9.53 -4.94
CA SER A 48 8.78 -10.71 -4.07
C SER A 48 7.70 -11.65 -4.59
N ILE A 49 8.02 -12.94 -4.74
CA ILE A 49 7.14 -13.94 -5.36
C ILE A 49 6.95 -15.10 -4.38
N PHE A 50 5.70 -15.32 -3.96
CA PHE A 50 5.28 -16.52 -3.26
C PHE A 50 4.54 -17.44 -4.24
N ARG A 51 4.96 -18.70 -4.35
CA ARG A 51 4.31 -19.70 -5.21
C ARG A 51 3.61 -20.75 -4.39
N ALA A 52 2.35 -21.03 -4.73
CA ALA A 52 1.57 -22.17 -4.24
C ALA A 52 1.51 -23.24 -5.36
N LYS A 53 2.48 -24.16 -5.36
CA LYS A 53 2.77 -25.08 -6.48
C LYS A 53 1.58 -25.96 -6.87
N ASN A 54 0.86 -26.50 -5.89
CA ASN A 54 -0.30 -27.36 -6.13
C ASN A 54 -1.48 -26.63 -6.79
N TYR A 55 -1.46 -25.30 -6.77
CA TYR A 55 -2.47 -24.45 -7.37
C TYR A 55 -1.99 -23.81 -8.66
N ASP A 56 -0.72 -23.99 -9.04
CA ASP A 56 -0.10 -23.24 -10.14
C ASP A 56 -0.37 -21.73 -10.01
N ALA A 57 -0.21 -21.22 -8.80
CA ALA A 57 -0.61 -19.87 -8.42
C ALA A 57 0.56 -19.07 -7.84
N THR A 58 0.61 -17.78 -8.15
CA THR A 58 1.57 -16.85 -7.53
C THR A 58 0.86 -15.70 -6.84
N ILE A 59 1.39 -15.32 -5.68
CA ILE A 59 1.02 -14.12 -4.94
C ILE A 59 2.30 -13.30 -4.81
N GLU A 60 2.27 -12.09 -5.33
CA GLU A 60 3.45 -11.29 -5.59
C GLU A 60 3.32 -9.91 -4.96
N PHE A 61 4.44 -9.32 -4.59
CA PHE A 61 4.54 -7.92 -4.18
C PHE A 61 5.64 -7.23 -4.96
N TYR A 62 5.31 -6.12 -5.61
CA TYR A 62 6.24 -5.28 -6.32
C TYR A 62 6.36 -3.91 -5.64
N TRP A 63 7.59 -3.52 -5.29
CA TRP A 63 7.88 -2.23 -4.69
C TRP A 63 7.80 -1.10 -5.72
N ALA A 64 6.73 -0.32 -5.62
CA ALA A 64 6.50 0.91 -6.39
C ALA A 64 5.74 1.91 -5.50
N PRO A 65 6.40 2.43 -4.46
CA PRO A 65 5.76 3.12 -3.34
C PRO A 65 5.00 4.40 -3.74
N MET A 66 5.47 5.10 -4.77
CA MET A 66 4.76 6.23 -5.37
C MET A 66 4.07 5.88 -6.70
N LEU A 67 4.10 4.61 -7.13
CA LEU A 67 3.62 4.07 -8.42
C LEU A 67 4.28 4.66 -9.69
N ALA A 68 4.70 5.91 -9.66
CA ALA A 68 5.59 6.54 -10.62
C ALA A 68 7.05 6.17 -10.34
N GLU A 69 7.87 6.23 -11.39
CA GLU A 69 9.32 6.07 -11.25
C GLU A 69 9.89 7.15 -10.34
N SER A 70 10.70 6.75 -9.36
CA SER A 70 11.22 7.65 -8.34
C SER A 70 12.64 7.31 -7.93
N ASN A 71 13.28 8.24 -7.22
CA ASN A 71 14.56 7.99 -6.55
C ASN A 71 14.46 7.08 -5.31
N SER A 72 13.27 6.50 -5.06
CA SER A 72 12.96 5.68 -3.89
C SER A 72 12.47 4.27 -4.28
N ASP A 73 12.74 3.85 -5.52
CA ASP A 73 12.28 2.58 -6.12
C ASP A 73 13.13 1.35 -5.75
N ASP A 74 14.23 1.53 -5.01
CA ASP A 74 15.03 0.43 -4.51
C ASP A 74 14.34 -0.19 -3.28
N ALA A 75 13.93 -1.45 -3.35
CA ALA A 75 13.16 -2.08 -2.27
C ALA A 75 13.93 -2.16 -0.93
N VAL A 76 15.26 -2.04 -0.94
CA VAL A 76 16.14 -2.11 0.24
C VAL A 76 16.60 -0.70 0.66
N VAL A 77 17.08 0.10 -0.28
CA VAL A 77 17.67 1.43 -0.06
C VAL A 77 16.76 2.53 -0.60
N HIS A 78 15.61 2.75 0.05
CA HIS A 78 14.56 3.69 -0.37
C HIS A 78 14.36 4.89 0.57
N ARG A 79 15.16 5.00 1.63
CA ARG A 79 15.10 6.13 2.55
C ARG A 79 15.99 7.25 2.03
N VAL A 80 15.34 8.29 1.51
CA VAL A 80 16.00 9.50 1.00
C VAL A 80 15.29 10.71 1.59
N ASP A 81 16.05 11.77 1.88
CA ASP A 81 15.52 12.99 2.49
C ASP A 81 14.63 13.78 1.52
N ASP A 82 15.03 13.82 0.25
CA ASP A 82 14.32 14.52 -0.83
C ASP A 82 13.75 13.52 -1.83
N ARG A 83 12.44 13.24 -1.74
CA ARG A 83 11.76 12.37 -2.71
C ARG A 83 11.48 13.11 -4.01
N VAL A 84 11.79 12.46 -5.12
CA VAL A 84 11.57 12.97 -6.48
C VAL A 84 10.92 11.90 -7.33
N ILE A 85 9.82 12.24 -8.00
CA ILE A 85 9.17 11.39 -9.00
C ILE A 85 9.51 11.87 -10.41
N ARG A 86 9.48 10.97 -11.40
CA ARG A 86 9.54 11.31 -12.82
C ARG A 86 8.14 11.56 -13.37
N GLY A 87 7.97 12.63 -14.14
CA GLY A 87 6.65 13.11 -14.54
C GLY A 87 5.93 12.34 -15.66
N ALA A 88 6.57 11.38 -16.34
CA ALA A 88 5.98 10.76 -17.53
C ALA A 88 6.11 9.21 -17.63
N PRO A 89 7.26 8.58 -17.34
CA PRO A 89 7.38 7.13 -17.51
C PRO A 89 6.94 6.34 -16.27
N MET A 90 6.22 5.24 -16.51
CA MET A 90 5.96 4.16 -15.55
C MET A 90 6.45 2.81 -16.06
N ASP A 91 7.12 2.76 -17.21
CA ASP A 91 7.44 1.53 -17.93
C ASP A 91 8.38 0.63 -17.14
N LYS A 92 9.30 1.21 -16.35
CA LYS A 92 10.15 0.46 -15.43
C LYS A 92 9.34 -0.40 -14.45
N HIS A 93 8.22 0.13 -13.96
CA HIS A 93 7.33 -0.54 -13.03
C HIS A 93 6.30 -1.41 -13.76
N SER A 94 5.67 -0.84 -14.78
CA SER A 94 4.48 -1.41 -15.41
C SER A 94 4.76 -2.69 -16.20
N ARG A 95 6.02 -2.92 -16.62
CA ARG A 95 6.49 -4.21 -17.15
C ARG A 95 6.25 -5.40 -16.20
N PHE A 96 6.26 -5.17 -14.88
CA PHE A 96 5.98 -6.22 -13.89
C PHE A 96 4.48 -6.49 -13.71
N TRP A 97 3.63 -5.55 -14.12
CA TRP A 97 2.17 -5.65 -13.97
C TRP A 97 1.54 -6.46 -15.11
N GLN A 98 2.18 -6.48 -16.27
CA GLN A 98 1.69 -7.16 -17.48
C GLN A 98 1.42 -8.66 -17.25
N GLY A 99 0.22 -9.12 -17.59
CA GLY A 99 -0.20 -10.51 -17.44
C GLY A 99 -0.62 -10.90 -16.02
N ALA A 100 -0.68 -9.97 -15.06
CA ALA A 100 -1.30 -10.23 -13.77
C ALA A 100 -2.82 -10.41 -13.96
N HIS A 101 -3.37 -11.43 -13.30
CA HIS A 101 -4.81 -11.70 -13.32
C HIS A 101 -5.54 -10.88 -12.26
N ILE A 102 -4.86 -10.56 -11.17
CA ILE A 102 -5.38 -9.71 -10.10
C ILE A 102 -4.30 -8.70 -9.75
N LEU A 103 -4.61 -7.41 -9.90
CA LEU A 103 -3.74 -6.30 -9.52
C LEU A 103 -4.31 -5.62 -8.28
N VAL A 104 -3.48 -5.38 -7.26
CA VAL A 104 -3.87 -4.73 -6.01
C VAL A 104 -2.93 -3.56 -5.77
N PHE A 105 -3.34 -2.36 -6.14
CA PHE A 105 -2.55 -1.14 -6.00
C PHE A 105 -2.77 -0.49 -4.64
N ASN A 106 -1.74 0.18 -4.13
CA ASN A 106 -1.84 1.11 -3.01
C ASN A 106 -0.69 2.11 -3.07
N SER A 107 -0.97 3.37 -2.73
CA SER A 107 0.06 4.38 -2.57
C SER A 107 -0.53 5.53 -1.78
N TYR A 108 0.07 5.86 -0.62
CA TYR A 108 -0.40 6.97 0.21
C TYR A 108 0.70 7.55 1.09
N LEU A 109 1.39 6.71 1.88
CA LEU A 109 2.22 7.17 3.00
C LEU A 109 3.26 8.23 2.61
N TRP A 110 3.88 8.07 1.44
CA TRP A 110 4.96 8.97 1.03
C TRP A 110 4.49 10.28 0.43
N TRP A 111 3.22 10.35 0.06
CA TRP A 111 2.58 11.58 -0.40
C TRP A 111 2.22 12.51 0.77
N THR A 112 2.25 12.02 2.01
CA THR A 112 1.96 12.81 3.21
C THR A 112 3.22 13.37 3.88
N ALA A 113 4.41 13.16 3.30
CA ALA A 113 5.68 13.63 3.87
C ALA A 113 5.84 15.17 3.82
N GLY A 114 5.08 15.84 2.96
CA GLY A 114 5.05 17.30 2.86
C GLY A 114 4.01 17.78 1.85
N ASP A 115 3.77 19.09 1.83
CA ASP A 115 2.70 19.69 1.00
C ASP A 115 2.99 19.65 -0.51
N LYS A 116 4.26 19.47 -0.88
CA LYS A 116 4.71 19.47 -2.27
C LYS A 116 5.60 18.28 -2.58
N ILE A 117 5.53 17.83 -3.83
CA ILE A 117 6.37 16.78 -4.40
C ILE A 117 7.23 17.38 -5.50
N LYS A 118 8.51 17.03 -5.49
CA LYS A 118 9.46 17.35 -6.55
C LYS A 118 9.23 16.42 -7.73
N ILE A 119 8.97 16.99 -8.91
CA ILE A 119 8.75 16.26 -10.15
C ILE A 119 9.88 16.61 -11.12
N LEU A 120 10.64 15.59 -11.51
CA LEU A 120 11.64 15.69 -12.57
C LEU A 120 10.96 15.61 -13.94
N ARG A 121 11.11 16.64 -14.76
CA ARG A 121 10.67 16.65 -16.16
C ARG A 121 11.77 16.11 -17.08
N GLY A 122 11.51 15.04 -17.83
CA GLY A 122 12.42 14.49 -18.84
C GLY A 122 12.34 12.96 -19.01
N ALA A 123 12.68 12.48 -20.21
CA ALA A 123 12.59 11.06 -20.60
C ALA A 123 13.93 10.30 -20.61
N ASP A 124 15.09 10.99 -20.54
CA ASP A 124 16.42 10.35 -20.68
C ASP A 124 17.48 10.91 -19.70
N ASN A 125 18.61 10.19 -19.59
CA ASN A 125 19.61 10.20 -18.51
C ASN A 125 20.50 11.46 -18.32
N ASP A 126 20.22 12.61 -18.93
CA ASP A 126 20.72 13.91 -18.45
C ASP A 126 20.00 15.11 -19.08
N LEU A 127 19.29 15.88 -18.25
CA LEU A 127 18.96 17.31 -18.44
C LEU A 127 18.88 17.92 -17.04
N SER A 128 19.99 18.43 -16.54
CA SER A 128 20.14 19.06 -15.22
C SER A 128 18.94 19.93 -14.78
N LYS A 129 18.04 19.30 -14.01
CA LYS A 129 17.15 19.88 -12.99
C LYS A 129 16.03 20.84 -13.43
N ASP A 130 15.22 20.52 -14.44
CA ASP A 130 13.85 21.07 -14.44
C ASP A 130 12.99 20.28 -13.44
N ILE A 131 13.31 20.50 -12.15
CA ILE A 131 12.51 20.02 -11.03
C ILE A 131 11.46 21.08 -10.76
N VAL A 132 10.20 20.70 -10.93
CA VAL A 132 9.09 21.52 -10.48
C VAL A 132 8.52 20.95 -9.19
N GLU A 133 8.08 21.84 -8.31
CA GLU A 133 7.29 21.43 -7.17
C GLU A 133 5.81 21.51 -7.52
N MET A 134 5.08 20.48 -7.15
CA MET A 134 3.63 20.42 -7.32
C MET A 134 3.00 20.06 -5.98
N LYS A 135 1.81 20.59 -5.68
CA LYS A 135 1.05 20.18 -4.51
C LYS A 135 0.91 18.66 -4.49
N ALA A 136 1.15 18.02 -3.34
CA ALA A 136 1.19 16.57 -3.22
C ALA A 136 -0.09 15.89 -3.76
N ALA A 137 -1.26 16.47 -3.48
CA ALA A 137 -2.53 15.97 -3.99
C ALA A 137 -2.66 16.02 -5.53
N GLU A 138 -2.14 17.08 -6.17
CA GLU A 138 -2.16 17.18 -7.63
C GLU A 138 -1.13 16.25 -8.28
N ALA A 139 0.05 16.10 -7.67
CA ALA A 139 1.04 15.14 -8.12
C ALA A 139 0.51 13.70 -7.99
N TYR A 140 -0.17 13.39 -6.88
CA TYR A 140 -0.85 12.11 -6.67
C TYR A 140 -1.94 11.85 -7.72
N ARG A 141 -2.78 12.85 -8.00
CA ARG A 141 -3.79 12.80 -9.04
C ARG A 141 -3.19 12.45 -10.40
N LEU A 142 -2.10 13.13 -10.78
CA LEU A 142 -1.41 12.85 -12.04
C LEU A 142 -0.91 11.41 -12.12
N VAL A 143 -0.31 10.89 -11.06
CA VAL A 143 0.18 9.51 -11.05
C VAL A 143 -0.96 8.49 -11.11
N LEU A 144 -2.04 8.69 -10.36
CA LEU A 144 -3.21 7.82 -10.44
C LEU A 144 -3.84 7.82 -11.84
N TYR A 145 -3.87 8.96 -12.53
CA TYR A 145 -4.33 9.00 -13.92
C TYR A 145 -3.44 8.17 -14.85
N GLN A 146 -2.13 8.12 -14.62
CA GLN A 146 -1.25 7.26 -15.41
C GLN A 146 -1.48 5.78 -15.10
N VAL A 147 -1.78 5.41 -13.85
CA VAL A 147 -2.18 4.04 -13.48
C VAL A 147 -3.48 3.65 -14.18
N VAL A 148 -4.50 4.50 -14.14
CA VAL A 148 -5.78 4.28 -14.84
C VAL A 148 -5.56 4.15 -16.34
N ARG A 149 -4.80 5.06 -16.95
CA ARG A 149 -4.47 4.99 -18.38
C ARG A 149 -3.73 3.70 -18.73
N TRP A 150 -2.79 3.26 -17.89
CA TRP A 150 -2.10 2.00 -18.11
C TRP A 150 -3.07 0.81 -18.05
N LEU A 151 -3.98 0.79 -17.07
CA LEU A 151 -5.01 -0.26 -16.95
C LEU A 151 -5.89 -0.31 -18.20
N GLU A 152 -6.37 0.82 -18.69
CA GLU A 152 -7.21 0.90 -19.90
C GLU A 152 -6.52 0.39 -21.16
N LEU A 153 -5.20 0.55 -21.25
CA LEU A 153 -4.42 0.13 -22.41
C LEU A 153 -3.96 -1.33 -22.33
N ASN A 154 -3.84 -1.92 -21.13
CA ASN A 154 -3.12 -3.19 -20.93
C ASN A 154 -3.94 -4.27 -20.20
N ALA A 155 -4.95 -3.91 -19.41
CA ALA A 155 -5.77 -4.88 -18.69
C ALA A 155 -6.96 -5.33 -19.54
N ASP A 156 -7.20 -6.64 -19.62
CA ASP A 156 -8.42 -7.20 -20.19
C ASP A 156 -9.45 -7.41 -19.05
N PRO A 157 -10.54 -6.62 -18.97
CA PRO A 157 -11.52 -6.74 -17.88
C PRO A 157 -12.22 -8.10 -17.80
N LYS A 158 -12.13 -8.94 -18.85
CA LYS A 158 -12.68 -10.30 -18.83
C LYS A 158 -11.78 -11.28 -18.09
N ASN A 159 -10.48 -11.03 -18.09
CA ASN A 159 -9.46 -11.97 -17.60
C ASN A 159 -8.65 -11.42 -16.41
N SER A 160 -8.65 -10.11 -16.23
CA SER A 160 -7.93 -9.38 -15.20
C SER A 160 -8.87 -8.53 -14.36
N ARG A 161 -8.54 -8.40 -13.08
CA ARG A 161 -9.24 -7.53 -12.13
C ARG A 161 -8.25 -6.59 -11.45
N ALA A 162 -8.62 -5.32 -11.33
CA ALA A 162 -7.83 -4.32 -10.65
C ALA A 162 -8.52 -3.87 -9.37
N PHE A 163 -7.73 -3.68 -8.32
CA PHE A 163 -8.17 -3.15 -7.05
C PHE A 163 -7.27 -2.01 -6.61
N PHE A 164 -7.84 -1.06 -5.89
CA PHE A 164 -7.08 -0.03 -5.19
C PHE A 164 -7.42 -0.06 -3.71
N VAL A 165 -6.42 -0.23 -2.87
CA VAL A 165 -6.55 -0.19 -1.41
C VAL A 165 -6.33 1.24 -0.96
N THR A 166 -7.30 1.81 -0.24
CA THR A 166 -7.26 3.23 0.16
C THR A 166 -6.17 3.51 1.21
N ALA A 167 -6.01 4.77 1.59
CA ALA A 167 -4.99 5.22 2.52
C ALA A 167 -5.01 4.45 3.85
N SER A 168 -3.84 3.93 4.26
CA SER A 168 -3.62 3.45 5.62
C SER A 168 -3.27 4.63 6.52
N PRO A 169 -3.94 4.80 7.68
CA PRO A 169 -3.67 5.89 8.60
C PRO A 169 -2.38 5.69 9.39
N THR A 170 -1.95 6.75 10.07
CA THR A 170 -0.90 6.75 11.09
C THR A 170 -1.47 7.26 12.42
N HIS A 171 -0.82 6.89 13.53
CA HIS A 171 -1.23 7.29 14.88
C HIS A 171 -0.06 7.92 15.66
N THR A 172 0.55 8.95 15.08
CA THR A 172 1.76 9.59 15.62
C THR A 172 1.48 10.71 16.63
N ASP A 173 0.23 11.15 16.76
CA ASP A 173 -0.18 12.24 17.65
C ASP A 173 -1.47 11.83 18.38
N SER A 174 -1.36 11.67 19.71
CA SER A 174 -2.47 11.21 20.54
C SER A 174 -3.58 12.23 20.75
N SER A 175 -3.29 13.51 20.51
CA SER A 175 -4.31 14.57 20.58
C SER A 175 -5.41 14.35 19.53
N ALA A 176 -5.08 13.66 18.43
CA ALA A 176 -6.04 13.30 17.40
C ALA A 176 -7.22 12.49 17.94
N TRP A 177 -7.05 11.73 19.03
CA TRP A 177 -8.09 10.94 19.68
C TRP A 177 -8.38 11.38 21.12
N GLY A 178 -8.08 12.63 21.45
CA GLY A 178 -8.43 13.25 22.74
C GLY A 178 -7.48 12.94 23.90
N ASP A 179 -6.28 12.42 23.63
CA ASP A 179 -5.24 12.23 24.64
C ASP A 179 -4.18 13.34 24.51
N GLU A 180 -4.24 14.30 25.44
CA GLU A 180 -3.38 15.50 25.46
C GLU A 180 -1.99 15.27 26.07
N THR A 181 -1.57 14.01 26.25
CA THR A 181 -0.21 13.69 26.71
C THR A 181 0.82 14.29 25.75
N GLU A 182 1.71 15.14 26.26
CA GLU A 182 2.78 15.75 25.44
C GLU A 182 3.68 14.68 24.81
N GLY A 183 3.77 14.70 23.48
CA GLY A 183 4.51 13.69 22.70
C GLY A 183 3.87 12.30 22.71
N GLY A 184 2.60 12.20 23.10
CA GLY A 184 1.83 10.97 23.05
C GLY A 184 1.60 10.49 21.60
N ASN A 185 1.66 9.18 21.41
CA ASN A 185 1.50 8.51 20.12
C ASN A 185 0.79 7.15 20.33
N CYS A 186 0.88 6.23 19.36
CA CYS A 186 0.27 4.90 19.45
C CYS A 186 0.85 3.97 20.52
N TYR A 187 1.97 4.34 21.17
CA TYR A 187 2.58 3.54 22.23
C TYR A 187 1.64 3.41 23.44
N ASP A 188 1.66 2.25 24.09
CA ASP A 188 0.77 1.86 25.19
C ASP A 188 -0.74 1.85 24.87
N GLN A 189 -1.14 2.16 23.64
CA GLN A 189 -2.51 2.00 23.19
C GLN A 189 -2.78 0.51 22.94
N THR A 190 -3.70 -0.08 23.72
CA THR A 190 -4.02 -1.52 23.68
C THR A 190 -5.47 -1.81 23.32
N THR A 191 -6.28 -0.76 23.12
CA THR A 191 -7.66 -0.87 22.67
C THR A 191 -7.93 0.08 21.50
N PRO A 192 -8.84 -0.29 20.59
CA PRO A 192 -9.33 0.63 19.57
C PRO A 192 -9.94 1.90 20.17
N ILE A 193 -10.08 2.92 19.34
CA ILE A 193 -10.85 4.13 19.68
C ILE A 193 -12.32 3.75 19.81
N GLY A 194 -12.94 4.09 20.95
CA GLY A 194 -14.33 3.74 21.25
C GLY A 194 -15.37 4.75 20.79
N ASP A 195 -14.96 5.97 20.44
CA ASP A 195 -15.87 7.02 19.96
C ASP A 195 -16.31 6.75 18.52
N ALA A 196 -17.55 6.35 18.32
CA ALA A 196 -18.11 6.04 17.00
C ALA A 196 -18.20 7.26 16.05
N SER A 197 -18.03 8.48 16.55
CA SER A 197 -17.97 9.69 15.73
C SER A 197 -16.54 10.07 15.29
N TYR A 198 -15.55 9.28 15.73
CA TYR A 198 -14.15 9.53 15.44
C TYR A 198 -13.88 9.52 13.93
N TRP A 199 -13.13 10.52 13.48
CA TRP A 199 -12.57 10.60 12.15
C TRP A 199 -11.12 11.04 12.27
N GLY A 200 -10.19 10.25 11.74
CA GLY A 200 -8.77 10.49 11.88
C GLY A 200 -8.23 11.59 10.98
N SER A 201 -6.91 11.80 11.05
CA SER A 201 -6.20 12.85 10.32
C SER A 201 -5.82 12.47 8.89
N THR A 202 -6.28 11.31 8.38
CA THR A 202 -5.99 10.89 7.02
C THR A 202 -6.50 11.93 6.01
N SER A 203 -5.69 12.25 5.00
CA SER A 203 -5.98 13.33 4.07
C SER A 203 -7.25 13.06 3.25
N ARG A 204 -8.33 13.77 3.61
CA ARG A 204 -9.61 13.74 2.87
C ARG A 204 -9.47 14.20 1.42
N GLU A 205 -8.51 15.10 1.16
CA GLU A 205 -8.20 15.55 -0.20
C GLU A 205 -7.65 14.39 -1.04
N MET A 206 -6.69 13.64 -0.51
CA MET A 206 -6.09 12.49 -1.21
C MET A 206 -7.10 11.37 -1.43
N LEU A 207 -7.96 11.08 -0.44
CA LEU A 207 -9.05 10.10 -0.58
C LEU A 207 -10.02 10.49 -1.71
N ARG A 208 -10.39 11.79 -1.78
CA ARG A 208 -11.25 12.30 -2.85
C ARG A 208 -10.57 12.21 -4.22
N VAL A 209 -9.27 12.53 -4.30
CA VAL A 209 -8.49 12.35 -5.53
C VAL A 209 -8.51 10.88 -5.98
N THR A 210 -8.30 9.93 -5.06
CA THR A 210 -8.40 8.50 -5.36
C THR A 210 -9.75 8.14 -5.95
N GLU A 211 -10.84 8.51 -5.28
CA GLU A 211 -12.20 8.24 -5.73
C GLU A 211 -12.48 8.85 -7.11
N GLU A 212 -12.23 10.15 -7.29
CA GLU A 212 -12.49 10.86 -8.53
C GLU A 212 -11.72 10.27 -9.70
N VAL A 213 -10.42 9.95 -9.52
CA VAL A 213 -9.59 9.42 -10.61
C VAL A 213 -10.01 7.99 -10.97
N LEU A 214 -10.23 7.12 -9.98
CA LEU A 214 -10.64 5.74 -10.23
C LEU A 214 -12.01 5.67 -10.90
N ALA A 215 -12.93 6.59 -10.58
CA ALA A 215 -14.24 6.69 -11.22
C ALA A 215 -14.18 7.05 -12.72
N THR A 216 -13.07 7.63 -13.20
CA THR A 216 -12.88 7.89 -14.64
C THR A 216 -12.49 6.67 -15.46
N SER A 217 -12.07 5.58 -14.80
CA SER A 217 -11.55 4.39 -15.47
C SER A 217 -12.64 3.63 -16.22
N ARG A 218 -12.39 3.33 -17.49
CA ARG A 218 -13.21 2.41 -18.30
C ARG A 218 -13.05 0.96 -17.89
N VAL A 219 -11.92 0.62 -17.27
CA VAL A 219 -11.69 -0.68 -16.65
C VAL A 219 -12.18 -0.59 -15.21
N PRO A 220 -13.11 -1.46 -14.76
CA PRO A 220 -13.57 -1.44 -13.37
C PRO A 220 -12.40 -1.61 -12.40
N VAL A 221 -12.27 -0.67 -11.46
CA VAL A 221 -11.30 -0.75 -10.36
C VAL A 221 -12.08 -0.90 -9.06
N GLY A 222 -11.95 -2.07 -8.41
CA GLY A 222 -12.58 -2.32 -7.12
C GLY A 222 -11.86 -1.57 -6.00
N VAL A 223 -12.58 -0.79 -5.20
CA VAL A 223 -11.98 -0.10 -4.05
C VAL A 223 -12.07 -0.96 -2.80
N VAL A 224 -10.92 -1.22 -2.18
CA VAL A 224 -10.83 -1.82 -0.85
C VAL A 224 -10.70 -0.65 0.14
N ASN A 225 -11.83 -0.13 0.60
CA ASN A 225 -11.90 1.01 1.50
C ASN A 225 -11.52 0.57 2.93
N ILE A 226 -10.26 0.84 3.29
CA ILE A 226 -9.67 0.44 4.58
C ILE A 226 -9.48 1.62 5.53
N THR A 227 -9.68 2.86 5.06
CA THR A 227 -9.15 4.04 5.77
C THR A 227 -9.82 4.22 7.11
N GLN A 228 -11.13 4.47 7.11
CA GLN A 228 -11.87 4.78 8.34
C GLN A 228 -11.82 3.64 9.35
N LEU A 229 -12.00 2.39 8.91
CA LEU A 229 -11.94 1.24 9.84
C LEU A 229 -10.55 1.08 10.48
N SER A 230 -9.49 1.50 9.79
CA SER A 230 -8.11 1.41 10.31
C SER A 230 -7.79 2.60 11.20
N GLU A 231 -8.46 3.74 11.05
CA GLU A 231 -8.29 4.91 11.92
C GLU A 231 -8.74 4.59 13.35
N TYR A 232 -9.70 3.69 13.54
CA TYR A 232 -10.05 3.25 14.89
C TYR A 232 -8.94 2.44 15.58
N ARG A 233 -7.94 1.95 14.83
CA ARG A 233 -7.05 0.87 15.28
C ARG A 233 -5.71 1.37 15.80
N ARG A 234 -5.67 2.43 16.60
CA ARG A 234 -4.44 2.90 17.27
C ARG A 234 -3.68 1.81 18.03
N ASP A 235 -4.37 0.75 18.45
CA ASP A 235 -3.86 -0.45 19.12
C ASP A 235 -3.10 -1.44 18.22
N GLY A 236 -3.25 -1.34 16.90
CA GLY A 236 -2.78 -2.34 15.95
C GLY A 236 -1.34 -2.17 15.47
N HIS A 237 -0.66 -1.09 15.88
CA HIS A 237 0.65 -0.73 15.37
C HIS A 237 1.80 -1.58 15.93
N THR A 238 2.94 -1.62 15.23
CA THR A 238 4.13 -2.35 15.68
C THR A 238 4.84 -1.68 16.85
N GLN A 239 4.64 -0.38 17.08
CA GLN A 239 5.21 0.36 18.19
C GLN A 239 6.75 0.17 18.23
N THR A 240 7.32 -0.25 19.36
CA THR A 240 8.77 -0.52 19.50
C THR A 240 9.15 -1.97 19.17
N TYR A 241 8.20 -2.78 18.70
CA TYR A 241 8.37 -4.20 18.39
C TYR A 241 8.63 -4.48 16.90
N LYS A 242 8.83 -3.44 16.07
CA LYS A 242 9.22 -3.63 14.67
C LYS A 242 10.54 -4.40 14.58
N LYS A 243 10.58 -5.40 13.71
CA LYS A 243 11.80 -6.17 13.40
C LYS A 243 12.41 -5.84 12.04
N GLN A 244 11.64 -5.17 11.19
CA GLN A 244 12.03 -4.80 9.83
C GLN A 244 11.76 -3.31 9.60
N TRP A 245 12.54 -2.58 8.80
CA TRP A 245 13.83 -2.96 8.19
C TRP A 245 15.04 -2.69 9.10
N ALA A 246 14.83 -2.03 10.23
CA ALA A 246 15.83 -1.80 11.26
C ALA A 246 15.17 -2.01 12.61
N GLU A 247 15.58 -3.07 13.30
CA GLU A 247 15.12 -3.37 14.65
C GLU A 247 15.61 -2.28 15.61
N PRO A 248 14.74 -1.72 16.48
CA PRO A 248 15.14 -0.68 17.41
C PRO A 248 16.22 -1.16 18.39
N THR A 249 17.24 -0.33 18.62
CA THR A 249 18.24 -0.56 19.67
C THR A 249 17.58 -0.51 21.06
N PRO A 250 18.23 -1.05 22.12
CA PRO A 250 17.71 -0.93 23.48
C PRO A 250 17.39 0.51 23.90
N GLU A 251 18.23 1.46 23.50
CA GLU A 251 18.05 2.89 23.78
C GLU A 251 16.82 3.45 23.05
N GLN A 252 16.62 3.06 21.78
CA GLN A 252 15.44 3.46 21.01
C GLN A 252 14.15 2.86 21.58
N ARG A 253 14.19 1.61 22.09
CA ARG A 253 13.03 1.01 22.76
C ARG A 253 12.69 1.70 24.07
N ALA A 254 13.69 2.25 24.75
CA ALA A 254 13.51 3.02 25.97
C ALA A 254 12.91 4.42 25.73
N ASP A 255 12.90 4.90 24.47
CA ASP A 255 12.26 6.15 24.05
C ASP A 255 11.15 5.92 23.01
N PRO A 256 10.01 5.33 23.42
CA PRO A 256 8.90 5.09 22.51
C PRO A 256 8.25 6.36 21.97
N ARG A 257 8.41 7.50 22.65
CA ARG A 257 7.87 8.79 22.17
C ARG A 257 8.50 9.17 20.83
N SER A 258 9.82 8.98 20.71
CA SER A 258 10.55 9.29 19.48
C SER A 258 10.61 8.13 18.48
N TYR A 259 10.58 6.87 18.96
CA TYR A 259 10.93 5.71 18.13
C TYR A 259 9.80 4.68 17.92
N ALA A 260 8.63 4.84 18.52
CA ALA A 260 7.49 3.98 18.23
C ALA A 260 7.07 4.11 16.76
N ASP A 261 6.90 2.97 16.10
CA ASP A 261 6.36 2.89 14.76
C ASP A 261 4.84 2.87 14.82
N CYS A 262 4.25 4.04 14.59
CA CYS A 262 2.81 4.25 14.50
C CYS A 262 2.32 4.35 13.05
N THR A 263 3.01 3.65 12.15
CA THR A 263 2.68 3.56 10.73
C THR A 263 2.38 2.11 10.34
N HIS A 264 3.26 1.18 10.67
CA HIS A 264 3.11 -0.22 10.29
C HIS A 264 2.29 -1.00 11.30
N TRP A 265 1.72 -2.12 10.84
CA TRP A 265 0.75 -2.92 11.58
C TRP A 265 1.37 -4.24 12.05
N CYS A 266 1.00 -4.68 13.26
CA CYS A 266 1.28 -6.03 13.71
C CYS A 266 0.58 -7.07 12.85
N LEU A 267 1.18 -8.26 12.74
CA LEU A 267 0.59 -9.45 12.13
C LEU A 267 0.61 -10.61 13.14
N PRO A 268 -0.52 -11.33 13.36
CA PRO A 268 -1.86 -11.05 12.82
C PRO A 268 -2.44 -9.72 13.33
N GLY A 269 -3.36 -9.12 12.58
CA GLY A 269 -3.88 -7.79 12.93
C GLY A 269 -4.69 -7.10 11.83
N VAL A 270 -4.60 -5.78 11.77
CA VAL A 270 -5.43 -4.90 10.91
C VAL A 270 -5.34 -5.27 9.42
N ALA A 271 -4.16 -5.66 8.95
CA ALA A 271 -3.96 -6.07 7.56
C ALA A 271 -4.71 -7.38 7.20
N ASP A 272 -5.05 -8.23 8.18
CA ASP A 272 -5.86 -9.42 7.94
C ASP A 272 -7.29 -9.01 7.54
N THR A 273 -7.86 -8.00 8.21
CA THR A 273 -9.17 -7.42 7.85
C THR A 273 -9.15 -6.82 6.44
N TRP A 274 -8.06 -6.17 6.04
CA TRP A 274 -7.93 -5.65 4.66
C TRP A 274 -7.99 -6.79 3.63
N ASN A 275 -7.38 -7.93 3.95
CA ASN A 275 -7.45 -9.13 3.10
C ASN A 275 -8.82 -9.80 3.11
N GLU A 276 -9.55 -9.76 4.23
CA GLU A 276 -10.95 -10.20 4.26
C GLU A 276 -11.85 -9.34 3.35
N LEU A 277 -11.65 -8.01 3.33
CA LEU A 277 -12.37 -7.11 2.43
C LEU A 277 -11.99 -7.36 0.96
N LEU A 278 -10.70 -7.52 0.67
CA LEU A 278 -10.23 -7.87 -0.67
C LEU A 278 -10.80 -9.21 -1.14
N TYR A 279 -10.81 -10.21 -0.24
CA TYR A 279 -11.45 -11.50 -0.48
C TYR A 279 -12.94 -11.33 -0.80
N TRP A 280 -13.68 -10.56 0.01
CA TRP A 280 -15.09 -10.31 -0.24
C TRP A 280 -15.32 -9.70 -1.64
N LYS A 281 -14.55 -8.67 -1.99
CA LYS A 281 -14.58 -8.03 -3.30
C LYS A 281 -14.26 -9.02 -4.43
N LEU A 282 -13.32 -9.94 -4.21
CA LEU A 282 -12.96 -10.97 -5.18
C LEU A 282 -14.08 -12.00 -5.40
N PHE A 283 -14.80 -12.42 -4.36
CA PHE A 283 -15.82 -13.48 -4.46
C PHE A 283 -17.25 -12.97 -4.70
N PHE A 284 -17.54 -11.70 -4.40
CA PHE A 284 -18.88 -11.13 -4.47
C PHE A 284 -18.91 -9.81 -5.29
N PRO A 285 -18.61 -9.86 -6.61
CA PRO A 285 -18.41 -8.68 -7.45
C PRO A 285 -19.66 -7.84 -7.71
N SER A 286 -20.87 -8.35 -7.45
CA SER A 286 -22.13 -7.64 -7.67
C SER A 286 -22.34 -6.41 -6.77
N ASN A 287 -21.47 -6.19 -5.77
CA ASN A 287 -21.54 -5.06 -4.83
C ASN A 287 -20.42 -4.03 -5.04
N ASP A 288 -19.76 -4.01 -6.21
CA ASP A 288 -18.70 -3.04 -6.53
C ASP A 288 -19.20 -1.67 -7.01
N GLN A 289 -20.52 -1.45 -7.08
CA GLN A 289 -21.12 -0.21 -7.59
C GLN A 289 -21.30 0.92 -6.57
N ALA A 290 -20.74 0.83 -5.37
CA ALA A 290 -20.84 1.91 -4.38
C ALA A 290 -19.49 2.18 -3.71
N LEU A 291 -18.94 3.36 -4.01
CA LEU A 291 -18.31 4.20 -3.01
C LEU A 291 -19.42 5.00 -2.32
#